data_AF-A0AB35Z0X8-F1
#
_entry.id   AF-A0AB35Z0X8-F1
#
_cell.length_a   1.000
_cell.length_b   1.000
_cell.length_c   1.000
_cell.angle_alpha   90.00
_cell.angle_beta   90.00
_cell.angle_gamma   90.00
#
_symmetry.space_group_name_H-M   'P 1'
#
loop_
_entity.id
_entity.type
_entity.pdbx_description
1 polymer ?
#
loop_
_entity_poly.entity_id
_entity_poly.type
_entity_poly.pdbx_seq_one_letter_code
_entity_poly.pdbx_strand_id
1 'polypeptide(L)'
;MTKKKGVIEDQSKSTNMKLNRILYIILVLILFTSCKSKLIYQSIDFENNYKFNSEIQEELVKDTVAWKYQISAGEYAINGDYKNALEQWDVAFPGSAKTLSQKQIDSIIAKYKIVPAINYIVEQAKSNQIVIINEAHYNSSHRAFTEKLLPKLYEIGYTNLGLEALTNGENVDSLLNKRGYPIQESGYYTKDPKFGNLIRTALQNGYTVFPYERTSRTNGKEREIEQAENIKKIIDKNPNEKYIIHCGFGHVLEGDVQNWEKAMAGRLYEFTGINPLTINQTKYSERSKPELNNPLLEALALSEPSILLDENGKPLKYTKEESYTDIAVFHPITNYLNDRPNWLFDSDNKEIKIDLKDVNISFPVMVLAYFKDEDTTKAVPTDIIEIQNKNALGHLALKSGTYVIVVTNKMRRSLKFELKVK
;
A
#
# COMPACT_ATOMS: atom_id res chain seq x y z
N MET A 1 -78.68 -31.98 -39.71
CA MET A 1 -79.11 -31.37 -38.43
C MET A 1 -78.08 -31.72 -37.37
N THR A 2 -77.31 -30.73 -36.94
CA THR A 2 -76.13 -30.90 -36.08
C THR A 2 -76.28 -29.96 -34.88
N LYS A 3 -76.14 -30.46 -33.65
CA LYS A 3 -75.78 -29.70 -32.42
C LYS A 3 -75.46 -30.71 -31.30
N LYS A 4 -74.17 -30.86 -30.97
CA LYS A 4 -73.43 -30.26 -29.83
C LYS A 4 -73.93 -30.70 -28.44
N LYS A 5 -73.18 -31.61 -27.80
CA LYS A 5 -73.09 -31.76 -26.34
C LYS A 5 -71.85 -30.99 -25.86
N GLY A 6 -72.03 -30.14 -24.85
CA GLY A 6 -70.97 -29.37 -24.20
C GLY A 6 -70.31 -30.16 -23.07
N VAL A 7 -69.02 -29.89 -22.86
CA VAL A 7 -68.26 -30.24 -21.66
C VAL A 7 -67.81 -28.92 -21.04
N ILE A 8 -68.19 -28.67 -19.79
CA ILE A 8 -67.76 -27.53 -18.99
C ILE A 8 -66.51 -28.00 -18.24
N GLU A 9 -65.35 -27.47 -18.64
CA GLU A 9 -64.07 -27.74 -17.99
C GLU A 9 -63.85 -26.78 -16.81
N ASP A 10 -63.48 -27.36 -15.67
CA ASP A 10 -63.31 -26.74 -14.36
C ASP A 10 -62.07 -25.81 -14.32
N GLN A 11 -62.28 -24.53 -14.63
CA GLN A 11 -61.24 -23.48 -14.56
C GLN A 11 -60.86 -23.07 -13.13
N SER A 12 -61.51 -23.59 -12.09
CA SER A 12 -61.30 -23.14 -10.70
C SER A 12 -60.01 -23.68 -10.07
N LYS A 13 -59.60 -24.91 -10.42
CA LYS A 13 -58.41 -25.57 -9.84
C LYS A 13 -57.08 -25.02 -10.35
N SER A 14 -57.02 -24.61 -11.62
CA SER A 14 -55.82 -24.04 -12.25
C SER A 14 -55.43 -22.69 -11.65
N THR A 15 -56.43 -21.86 -11.32
CA THR A 15 -56.24 -20.51 -10.77
C THR A 15 -55.73 -20.55 -9.33
N ASN A 16 -56.24 -21.46 -8.49
CA ASN A 16 -55.78 -21.65 -7.11
C ASN A 16 -54.34 -22.20 -7.02
N MET A 17 -53.93 -23.08 -7.93
CA MET A 17 -52.54 -23.57 -7.98
C MET A 17 -51.54 -22.49 -8.40
N LYS A 18 -51.93 -21.58 -9.31
CA LYS A 18 -51.09 -20.44 -9.71
C LYS A 18 -50.97 -19.40 -8.61
N LEU A 19 -52.04 -19.12 -7.88
CA LEU A 19 -52.04 -18.18 -6.76
C LEU A 19 -51.14 -18.66 -5.61
N ASN A 20 -51.19 -19.95 -5.27
CA ASN A 20 -50.33 -20.54 -4.24
C ASN A 20 -48.84 -20.59 -4.63
N ARG A 21 -48.51 -20.79 -5.92
CA ARG A 21 -47.12 -20.69 -6.41
C ARG A 21 -46.59 -19.26 -6.38
N ILE A 22 -47.42 -18.27 -6.71
CA ILE A 22 -47.05 -16.85 -6.62
C ILE A 22 -46.85 -16.45 -5.15
N LEU A 23 -47.71 -16.92 -4.23
CA LEU A 23 -47.53 -16.69 -2.79
C LEU A 23 -46.23 -17.31 -2.27
N TYR A 24 -45.87 -18.52 -2.70
CA TYR A 24 -44.61 -19.17 -2.32
C TYR A 24 -43.38 -18.44 -2.87
N ILE A 25 -43.44 -17.95 -4.11
CA ILE A 25 -42.36 -17.16 -4.71
C ILE A 25 -42.19 -15.83 -3.98
N ILE A 26 -43.29 -15.17 -3.58
CA ILE A 26 -43.24 -13.94 -2.77
C ILE A 26 -42.72 -14.23 -1.36
N LEU A 27 -43.10 -15.35 -0.73
CA LEU A 27 -42.59 -15.74 0.59
C LEU A 27 -41.09 -16.06 0.56
N VAL A 28 -40.61 -16.70 -0.50
CA VAL A 28 -39.18 -16.97 -0.74
C VAL A 28 -38.42 -15.68 -1.08
N LEU A 29 -39.03 -14.73 -1.81
CA LEU A 29 -38.45 -13.41 -2.06
C LEU A 29 -38.39 -12.53 -0.80
N ILE A 30 -39.35 -12.67 0.12
CA ILE A 30 -39.33 -11.97 1.42
C ILE A 30 -38.25 -12.56 2.35
N LEU A 31 -37.95 -13.86 2.23
CA LEU A 31 -36.83 -14.50 2.95
C LEU A 31 -35.43 -14.09 2.45
N PHE A 32 -35.34 -13.44 1.29
CA PHE A 32 -34.11 -12.79 0.81
C PHE A 32 -34.07 -11.27 1.04
N THR A 33 -34.97 -10.73 1.87
CA THR A 33 -34.70 -9.43 2.48
C THR A 33 -33.54 -9.61 3.45
N SER A 34 -32.33 -9.32 2.95
CA SER A 34 -31.11 -9.23 3.74
C SER A 34 -31.38 -8.25 4.88
N CYS A 35 -31.74 -8.79 6.03
CA CYS A 35 -31.85 -8.04 7.27
C CYS A 35 -30.43 -7.57 7.55
N LYS A 36 -30.07 -6.36 7.10
CA LYS A 36 -28.83 -5.70 7.49
C LYS A 36 -28.89 -5.60 9.01
N SER A 37 -28.24 -6.53 9.69
CA SER A 37 -28.10 -6.50 11.14
C SER A 37 -27.61 -5.11 11.51
N LYS A 38 -28.38 -4.40 12.33
CA LYS A 38 -28.01 -3.07 12.79
C LYS A 38 -26.65 -3.17 13.47
N LEU A 39 -25.68 -2.38 13.02
CA LEU A 39 -24.34 -2.36 13.63
C LEU A 39 -24.48 -2.03 15.11
N ILE A 40 -23.88 -2.86 15.96
CA ILE A 40 -23.86 -2.66 17.41
C ILE A 40 -22.60 -1.88 17.74
N TYR A 41 -22.77 -0.63 18.16
CA TYR A 41 -21.67 0.24 18.55
C TYR A 41 -21.39 0.11 20.05
N GLN A 42 -20.13 -0.07 20.40
CA GLN A 42 -19.64 -0.09 21.78
C GLN A 42 -18.72 1.10 22.02
N SER A 43 -18.97 1.87 23.08
CA SER A 43 -18.02 2.90 23.52
C SER A 43 -16.74 2.28 24.04
N ILE A 44 -15.60 2.85 23.69
CA ILE A 44 -14.28 2.39 24.13
C ILE A 44 -13.42 3.56 24.57
N ASP A 45 -12.47 3.26 25.45
CA ASP A 45 -11.30 4.10 25.64
C ASP A 45 -10.27 3.72 24.57
N PHE A 46 -9.83 4.70 23.79
CA PHE A 46 -8.95 4.49 22.65
C PHE A 46 -8.08 5.72 22.43
N GLU A 47 -6.78 5.51 22.46
CA GLU A 47 -5.78 6.51 22.13
C GLU A 47 -5.49 6.46 20.63
N ASN A 48 -5.90 7.52 19.93
CA ASN A 48 -5.66 7.64 18.50
C ASN A 48 -4.22 8.08 18.24
N ASN A 49 -3.45 7.24 17.55
CA ASN A 49 -2.06 7.51 17.16
C ASN A 49 -1.93 8.24 15.81
N TYR A 50 -3.05 8.57 15.17
CA TYR A 50 -3.12 9.14 13.83
C TYR A 50 -3.66 10.57 13.87
N LYS A 51 -3.06 11.48 13.09
CA LYS A 51 -3.47 12.88 13.05
C LYS A 51 -4.56 13.12 12.02
N PHE A 52 -5.59 13.85 12.41
CA PHE A 52 -6.56 14.42 11.47
C PHE A 52 -5.87 15.36 10.49
N ASN A 53 -6.42 15.48 9.28
CA ASN A 53 -5.88 16.35 8.23
C ASN A 53 -5.66 17.80 8.72
N SER A 54 -6.60 18.29 9.52
CA SER A 54 -6.49 19.61 10.16
C SER A 54 -5.39 19.71 11.22
N GLU A 55 -5.07 18.64 11.95
CA GLU A 55 -3.97 18.66 12.93
C GLU A 55 -2.63 18.69 12.22
N ILE A 56 -2.47 17.92 11.13
CA ILE A 56 -1.29 17.96 10.26
C ILE A 56 -1.10 19.38 9.71
N GLN A 57 -2.17 20.01 9.24
CA GLN A 57 -2.12 21.38 8.73
C GLN A 57 -1.76 22.41 9.81
N GLU A 58 -2.33 22.28 11.02
CA GLU A 58 -2.02 23.17 12.14
C GLU A 58 -0.56 23.05 12.58
N GLU A 59 -0.01 21.83 12.61
CA GLU A 59 1.41 21.58 12.89
C GLU A 59 2.31 22.17 11.80
N LEU A 60 1.98 21.93 10.53
CA LEU A 60 2.75 22.43 9.38
C LEU A 60 2.87 23.97 9.37
N VAL A 61 1.80 24.68 9.73
CA VAL A 61 1.79 26.15 9.81
C VAL A 61 2.69 26.65 10.94
N LYS A 62 2.75 25.93 12.07
CA LYS A 62 3.57 26.29 13.23
C LYS A 62 5.03 25.88 13.07
N ASP A 63 5.30 24.87 12.26
CA ASP A 63 6.64 24.34 12.05
C ASP A 63 7.50 25.30 11.20
N THR A 64 8.74 25.45 11.62
CA THR A 64 9.74 26.35 11.03
C THR A 64 10.93 25.60 10.44
N VAL A 65 11.02 24.28 10.59
CA VAL A 65 12.13 23.49 10.03
C VAL A 65 12.04 23.42 8.50
N ALA A 66 13.20 23.37 7.84
CA ALA A 66 13.28 23.41 6.37
C ALA A 66 12.60 22.21 5.68
N TRP A 67 12.50 21.06 6.35
CA TRP A 67 11.91 19.83 5.83
C TRP A 67 10.47 19.58 6.32
N LYS A 68 9.79 20.59 6.86
CA LYS A 68 8.41 20.45 7.38
C LYS A 68 7.41 19.88 6.38
N TYR A 69 7.56 20.21 5.10
CA TYR A 69 6.71 19.68 4.02
C TYR A 69 6.97 18.19 3.73
N GLN A 70 8.18 17.70 4.01
CA GLN A 70 8.49 16.27 3.92
C GLN A 70 7.85 15.51 5.10
N ILE A 71 7.84 16.12 6.29
CA ILE A 71 7.15 15.57 7.47
C ILE A 71 5.65 15.51 7.19
N SER A 72 5.01 16.61 6.78
CA SER A 72 3.57 16.61 6.51
C SER A 72 3.20 15.65 5.38
N ALA A 73 4.02 15.52 4.33
CA ALA A 73 3.81 14.52 3.28
C ALA A 73 3.76 13.09 3.85
N GLY A 74 4.68 12.74 4.76
CA GLY A 74 4.68 11.46 5.46
C GLY A 74 3.45 11.25 6.35
N GLU A 75 3.05 12.28 7.12
CA GLU A 75 1.88 12.20 8.02
C GLU A 75 0.57 12.04 7.24
N TYR A 76 0.40 12.73 6.11
CA TYR A 76 -0.76 12.54 5.22
C TYR A 76 -0.76 11.13 4.58
N ALA A 77 0.40 10.58 4.23
CA ALA A 77 0.47 9.20 3.75
C ALA A 77 0.02 8.20 4.85
N ILE A 78 0.47 8.42 6.09
CA ILE A 78 0.15 7.59 7.25
C ILE A 78 -1.35 7.62 7.59
N ASN A 79 -2.03 8.76 7.42
CA ASN A 79 -3.46 8.87 7.73
C ASN A 79 -4.39 8.51 6.55
N GLY A 80 -3.83 8.19 5.38
CA GLY A 80 -4.56 7.74 4.19
C GLY A 80 -4.95 8.85 3.20
N ASP A 81 -4.49 10.09 3.40
CA ASP A 81 -4.66 11.20 2.46
C ASP A 81 -3.50 11.28 1.45
N TYR A 82 -3.51 10.34 0.51
CA TYR A 82 -2.43 10.21 -0.48
C TYR A 82 -2.34 11.40 -1.44
N LYS A 83 -3.43 12.15 -1.67
CA LYS A 83 -3.40 13.35 -2.53
C LYS A 83 -2.59 14.45 -1.86
N ASN A 84 -2.91 14.78 -0.60
CA ASN A 84 -2.15 15.77 0.15
C ASN A 84 -0.71 15.32 0.38
N ALA A 85 -0.44 14.02 0.54
CA ALA A 85 0.92 13.50 0.64
C ALA A 85 1.77 13.88 -0.59
N LEU A 86 1.24 13.71 -1.81
CA LEU A 86 1.92 14.13 -3.04
C LEU A 86 2.06 15.66 -3.11
N GLU A 87 1.01 16.41 -2.77
CA GLU A 87 1.02 17.88 -2.83
C GLU A 87 2.08 18.49 -1.91
N GLN A 88 2.16 18.01 -0.66
CA GLN A 88 3.16 18.49 0.30
C GLN A 88 4.58 18.16 -0.15
N TRP A 89 4.79 16.96 -0.70
CA TRP A 89 6.09 16.60 -1.24
C TRP A 89 6.52 17.51 -2.40
N ASP A 90 5.58 17.86 -3.27
CA ASP A 90 5.83 18.71 -4.44
C ASP A 90 6.09 20.17 -4.06
N VAL A 91 5.60 20.62 -2.90
CA VAL A 91 6.01 21.90 -2.30
C VAL A 91 7.44 21.83 -1.79
N ALA A 92 7.83 20.72 -1.14
CA ALA A 92 9.20 20.54 -0.62
C ALA A 92 10.23 20.41 -1.74
N PHE A 93 9.88 19.71 -2.82
CA PHE A 93 10.73 19.43 -3.96
C PHE A 93 10.01 19.78 -5.26
N PRO A 94 9.95 21.06 -5.63
CA PRO A 94 9.24 21.49 -6.82
C PRO A 94 9.82 20.82 -8.07
N GLY A 95 8.93 20.18 -8.83
CA GLY A 95 9.25 19.67 -10.16
C GLY A 95 9.35 20.82 -11.17
N SER A 96 9.84 20.50 -12.36
CA SER A 96 9.80 21.40 -13.50
C SER A 96 8.85 20.83 -14.55
N ALA A 97 7.97 21.67 -15.09
CA ALA A 97 7.15 21.29 -16.23
C ALA A 97 8.04 20.91 -17.41
N LYS A 98 7.93 19.65 -17.85
CA LYS A 98 8.59 19.13 -19.04
C LYS A 98 7.53 18.55 -19.96
N THR A 99 7.72 18.70 -21.25
CA THR A 99 6.84 18.10 -22.26
C THR A 99 7.69 17.36 -23.28
N LEU A 100 7.11 16.31 -23.86
CA LEU A 100 7.69 15.61 -25.00
C LEU A 100 6.87 15.94 -26.24
N SER A 101 7.55 16.18 -27.36
CA SER A 101 6.91 16.22 -28.67
C SER A 101 6.41 14.84 -29.08
N GLN A 102 5.37 14.79 -29.92
CA GLN A 102 4.85 13.51 -30.44
C GLN A 102 5.95 12.65 -31.07
N LYS A 103 6.87 13.27 -31.83
CA LYS A 103 8.02 12.59 -32.43
C LYS A 103 8.95 11.92 -31.39
N GLN A 104 9.14 12.56 -30.23
CA GLN A 104 9.93 11.96 -29.14
C GLN A 104 9.18 10.79 -28.51
N ILE A 105 7.87 10.91 -28.31
CA ILE A 105 7.02 9.83 -27.80
C ILE A 105 7.07 8.63 -28.74
N ASP A 106 6.81 8.84 -30.04
CA ASP A 106 6.85 7.80 -31.06
C ASP A 106 8.23 7.11 -31.11
N SER A 107 9.31 7.88 -30.98
CA SER A 107 10.66 7.33 -30.93
C SER A 107 10.92 6.47 -29.69
N ILE A 108 10.28 6.76 -28.56
CA ILE A 108 10.44 5.98 -27.32
C ILE A 108 9.61 4.70 -27.43
N ILE A 109 8.35 4.81 -27.85
CA ILE A 109 7.45 3.67 -28.05
C ILE A 109 8.04 2.69 -29.08
N ALA A 110 8.68 3.19 -30.15
CA ALA A 110 9.32 2.34 -31.15
C ALA A 110 10.59 1.64 -30.64
N LYS A 111 11.28 2.19 -29.64
CA LYS A 111 12.55 1.66 -29.12
C LYS A 111 12.40 0.71 -27.95
N TYR A 112 11.32 0.83 -27.19
CA TYR A 112 11.14 0.09 -25.96
C TYR A 112 9.93 -0.82 -26.01
N LYS A 113 10.12 -2.06 -25.56
CA LYS A 113 9.04 -2.97 -25.24
C LYS A 113 8.58 -2.73 -23.80
N ILE A 114 7.28 -2.53 -23.61
CA ILE A 114 6.67 -2.40 -22.28
C ILE A 114 6.29 -3.79 -21.80
N VAL A 115 6.71 -4.15 -20.58
CA VAL A 115 6.36 -5.43 -19.94
C VAL A 115 5.86 -5.21 -18.50
N PRO A 116 4.98 -6.09 -17.97
CA PRO A 116 4.52 -6.02 -16.59
C PRO A 116 5.69 -6.15 -15.60
N ALA A 117 5.84 -5.19 -14.69
CA ALA A 117 7.00 -5.08 -13.81
C ALA A 117 7.14 -6.29 -12.87
N ILE A 118 6.03 -6.74 -12.27
CA ILE A 118 6.03 -7.86 -11.32
C ILE A 118 6.62 -9.12 -11.95
N ASN A 119 6.15 -9.51 -13.15
CA ASN A 119 6.59 -10.73 -13.81
C ASN A 119 8.08 -10.65 -14.19
N TYR A 120 8.51 -9.49 -14.69
CA TYR A 120 9.91 -9.29 -15.06
C TYR A 120 10.84 -9.32 -13.84
N ILE A 121 10.48 -8.63 -12.75
CA ILE A 121 11.26 -8.62 -11.51
C ILE A 121 11.39 -10.03 -10.93
N VAL A 122 10.28 -10.78 -10.84
CA VAL A 122 10.29 -12.16 -10.33
C VAL A 122 11.19 -13.05 -11.20
N GLU A 123 11.18 -12.88 -12.52
CA GLU A 123 12.06 -13.64 -13.41
C GLU A 123 13.54 -13.32 -13.19
N GLN A 124 13.91 -12.04 -13.11
CA GLN A 124 15.29 -11.65 -12.82
C GLN A 124 15.74 -12.14 -11.43
N ALA A 125 14.85 -12.06 -10.44
CA ALA A 125 15.11 -12.45 -9.05
C ALA A 125 15.42 -13.96 -8.88
N LYS A 126 15.11 -14.82 -9.87
CA LYS A 126 15.50 -16.24 -9.84
C LYS A 126 17.02 -16.44 -9.79
N SER A 127 17.76 -15.58 -10.49
CA SER A 127 19.23 -15.66 -10.60
C SER A 127 19.97 -14.79 -9.58
N ASN A 128 19.24 -13.99 -8.79
CA ASN A 128 19.81 -13.10 -7.79
C ASN A 128 19.53 -13.64 -6.38
N GLN A 129 20.49 -13.42 -5.47
CA GLN A 129 20.35 -13.76 -4.07
C GLN A 129 19.77 -12.59 -3.25
N ILE A 130 20.09 -11.36 -3.64
CA ILE A 130 19.64 -10.14 -2.96
C ILE A 130 18.85 -9.30 -3.97
N VAL A 131 17.64 -8.90 -3.59
CA VAL A 131 16.84 -7.89 -4.30
C VAL A 131 16.70 -6.69 -3.39
N ILE A 132 17.08 -5.51 -3.87
CA ILE A 132 16.93 -4.25 -3.13
C ILE A 132 15.95 -3.38 -3.90
N ILE A 133 14.88 -2.97 -3.23
CA ILE A 133 13.82 -2.15 -3.82
C ILE A 133 13.58 -0.93 -2.94
N ASN A 134 13.55 0.26 -3.55
CA ASN A 134 13.31 1.49 -2.79
C ASN A 134 11.85 1.91 -2.76
N GLU A 135 11.53 2.83 -1.87
CA GLU A 135 10.28 3.58 -1.85
C GLU A 135 10.54 5.08 -1.64
N ALA A 136 9.54 5.89 -1.95
CA ALA A 136 9.43 7.23 -1.38
C ALA A 136 8.52 7.17 -0.16
N HIS A 137 8.97 7.67 1.00
CA HIS A 137 8.27 7.49 2.29
C HIS A 137 6.85 8.08 2.37
N TYR A 138 6.52 9.02 1.46
CA TYR A 138 5.21 9.66 1.36
C TYR A 138 4.29 8.97 0.33
N ASN A 139 4.78 8.01 -0.44
CA ASN A 139 4.02 7.37 -1.52
C ASN A 139 3.78 5.88 -1.20
N SER A 140 2.65 5.64 -0.54
CA SER A 140 2.23 4.30 -0.09
C SER A 140 1.94 3.31 -1.23
N SER A 141 1.81 3.77 -2.48
CA SER A 141 1.65 2.87 -3.63
C SER A 141 2.90 2.00 -3.87
N HIS A 142 4.10 2.48 -3.50
CA HIS A 142 5.33 1.69 -3.57
C HIS A 142 5.32 0.51 -2.58
N ARG A 143 4.70 0.70 -1.41
CA ARG A 143 4.50 -0.33 -0.39
C ARG A 143 3.52 -1.37 -0.89
N ALA A 144 2.40 -0.93 -1.48
CA ALA A 144 1.41 -1.81 -2.10
C ALA A 144 2.00 -2.61 -3.29
N PHE A 145 2.88 -2.00 -4.09
CA PHE A 145 3.58 -2.71 -5.16
C PHE A 145 4.52 -3.79 -4.60
N THR A 146 5.32 -3.44 -3.59
CA THR A 146 6.24 -4.40 -2.96
C THR A 146 5.46 -5.54 -2.29
N GLU A 147 4.31 -5.26 -1.65
CA GLU A 147 3.42 -6.27 -1.06
C GLU A 147 3.04 -7.34 -2.10
N LYS A 148 2.73 -6.93 -3.33
CA LYS A 148 2.35 -7.84 -4.44
C LYS A 148 3.50 -8.69 -4.97
N LEU A 149 4.75 -8.27 -4.76
CA LEU A 149 5.92 -9.08 -5.11
C LEU A 149 6.15 -10.22 -4.11
N LEU A 150 5.82 -10.02 -2.83
CA LEU A 150 6.23 -10.94 -1.75
C LEU A 150 5.77 -12.39 -1.95
N PRO A 151 4.50 -12.71 -2.28
CA PRO A 151 4.10 -14.11 -2.48
C PRO A 151 4.86 -14.77 -3.64
N LYS A 152 5.06 -14.05 -4.74
CA LYS A 152 5.75 -14.58 -5.94
C LYS A 152 7.25 -14.75 -5.72
N LEU A 153 7.87 -13.86 -4.96
CA LEU A 153 9.28 -13.99 -4.58
C LEU A 153 9.49 -15.14 -3.58
N TYR A 154 8.51 -15.38 -2.70
CA TYR A 154 8.56 -16.51 -1.77
C TYR A 154 8.56 -17.85 -2.50
N GLU A 155 7.70 -18.00 -3.53
CA GLU A 155 7.64 -19.19 -4.39
C GLU A 155 8.99 -19.55 -5.04
N ILE A 156 9.89 -18.57 -5.25
CA ILE A 156 11.22 -18.77 -5.83
C ILE A 156 12.37 -18.70 -4.81
N GLY A 157 12.04 -18.81 -3.52
CA GLY A 157 12.99 -19.04 -2.42
C GLY A 157 13.42 -17.80 -1.64
N TYR A 158 12.79 -16.64 -1.81
CA TYR A 158 13.01 -15.50 -0.92
C TYR A 158 12.27 -15.71 0.40
N THR A 159 13.03 -15.81 1.49
CA THR A 159 12.50 -16.10 2.83
C THR A 159 12.84 -15.03 3.86
N ASN A 160 13.59 -14.01 3.47
CA ASN A 160 14.04 -12.94 4.37
C ASN A 160 13.68 -11.56 3.82
N LEU A 161 13.10 -10.71 4.67
CA LEU A 161 12.72 -9.33 4.33
C LEU A 161 13.34 -8.36 5.33
N GLY A 162 14.36 -7.61 4.88
CA GLY A 162 14.98 -6.52 5.63
C GLY A 162 14.22 -5.22 5.42
N LEU A 163 13.87 -4.52 6.51
CA LEU A 163 13.10 -3.28 6.46
C LEU A 163 13.83 -2.15 7.20
N GLU A 164 14.09 -1.03 6.51
CA GLU A 164 14.67 0.18 7.09
C GLU A 164 13.78 0.78 8.18
N ALA A 165 12.47 0.66 8.01
CA ALA A 165 11.47 1.30 8.84
C ALA A 165 11.41 0.76 10.28
N LEU A 166 11.96 -0.44 10.53
CA LEU A 166 11.84 -1.11 11.81
C LEU A 166 12.80 -0.53 12.85
N THR A 167 12.34 -0.44 14.10
CA THR A 167 13.22 -0.13 15.23
C THR A 167 14.30 -1.20 15.37
N ASN A 168 15.52 -0.76 15.69
CA ASN A 168 16.68 -1.62 15.85
C ASN A 168 17.37 -1.37 17.21
N GLY A 169 18.30 -2.25 17.59
CA GLY A 169 19.04 -2.14 18.85
C GLY A 169 18.15 -2.39 20.07
N GLU A 170 18.27 -1.55 21.09
CA GLU A 170 17.54 -1.70 22.37
C GLU A 170 16.01 -1.63 22.22
N ASN A 171 15.51 -0.99 21.16
CA ASN A 171 14.08 -0.80 20.91
C ASN A 171 13.51 -1.79 19.89
N VAL A 172 14.25 -2.84 19.54
CA VAL A 172 13.80 -3.83 18.55
C VAL A 172 12.49 -4.51 18.98
N ASP A 173 11.53 -4.60 18.06
CA ASP A 173 10.32 -5.41 18.24
C ASP A 173 10.64 -6.90 18.07
N SER A 174 11.22 -7.49 19.12
CA SER A 174 11.61 -8.90 19.15
C SER A 174 10.46 -9.89 18.96
N LEU A 175 9.20 -9.45 19.13
CA LEU A 175 8.02 -10.28 18.99
C LEU A 175 7.39 -10.21 17.60
N LEU A 176 7.84 -9.33 16.70
CA LEU A 176 7.22 -9.09 15.39
C LEU A 176 6.94 -10.38 14.62
N ASN A 177 7.97 -11.20 14.40
CA ASN A 177 7.87 -12.45 13.64
C ASN A 177 6.96 -13.49 14.31
N LYS A 178 6.92 -13.51 15.64
CA LYS A 178 6.09 -14.46 16.41
C LYS A 178 4.63 -14.00 16.48
N ARG A 179 4.42 -12.69 16.60
CA ARG A 179 3.09 -12.07 16.76
C ARG A 179 2.34 -12.00 15.42
N GLY A 180 3.05 -11.91 14.30
CA GLY A 180 2.45 -11.97 12.96
C GLY A 180 1.97 -10.62 12.40
N TYR A 181 2.11 -9.53 13.13
CA TYR A 181 1.69 -8.19 12.71
C TYR A 181 2.47 -7.06 13.41
N PRO A 182 2.64 -5.90 12.77
CA PRO A 182 3.31 -4.75 13.38
C PRO A 182 2.40 -4.00 14.36
N ILE A 183 3.05 -3.40 15.36
CA ILE A 183 2.44 -2.50 16.34
C ILE A 183 2.97 -1.07 16.13
N GLN A 184 2.36 -0.09 16.78
CA GLN A 184 2.73 1.32 16.67
C GLN A 184 4.22 1.57 16.99
N GLU A 185 4.81 0.77 17.86
CA GLU A 185 6.21 0.84 18.28
C GLU A 185 7.17 0.05 17.37
N SER A 186 6.69 -0.73 16.41
CA SER A 186 7.57 -1.51 15.50
C SER A 186 8.45 -0.62 14.63
N GLY A 187 8.07 0.64 14.39
CA GLY A 187 8.77 1.54 13.49
C GLY A 187 7.99 2.83 13.19
N TYR A 188 8.67 3.89 12.77
CA TYR A 188 8.00 5.16 12.43
C TYR A 188 7.18 5.01 11.14
N TYR A 189 7.79 4.55 10.04
CA TYR A 189 7.09 4.37 8.77
C TYR A 189 6.13 3.17 8.76
N THR A 190 6.30 2.22 9.68
CA THR A 190 5.39 1.07 9.78
C THR A 190 3.98 1.44 10.23
N LYS A 191 3.78 2.66 10.72
CA LYS A 191 2.47 3.20 11.12
C LYS A 191 1.54 3.45 9.94
N ASP A 192 2.07 3.62 8.73
CA ASP A 192 1.25 3.63 7.52
C ASP A 192 0.57 2.26 7.35
N PRO A 193 -0.77 2.21 7.22
CA PRO A 193 -1.50 0.98 6.99
C PRO A 193 -0.97 0.09 5.86
N LYS A 194 -0.45 0.66 4.77
CA LYS A 194 0.13 -0.08 3.63
C LYS A 194 1.49 -0.67 3.96
N PHE A 195 2.30 0.00 4.78
CA PHE A 195 3.52 -0.61 5.32
C PHE A 195 3.15 -1.76 6.27
N GLY A 196 2.16 -1.52 7.14
CA GLY A 196 1.63 -2.55 8.03
C GLY A 196 1.17 -3.81 7.28
N ASN A 197 0.48 -3.62 6.17
CA ASN A 197 0.02 -4.72 5.30
C ASN A 197 1.16 -5.43 4.57
N LEU A 198 2.19 -4.70 4.11
CA LEU A 198 3.40 -5.30 3.56
C LEU A 198 4.06 -6.27 4.57
N ILE A 199 4.17 -5.85 5.84
CA ILE A 199 4.73 -6.70 6.91
C ILE A 199 3.83 -7.91 7.16
N ARG A 200 2.50 -7.73 7.28
CA ARG A 200 1.56 -8.84 7.46
C ARG A 200 1.66 -9.86 6.32
N THR A 201 1.68 -9.39 5.09
CA THR A 201 1.80 -10.25 3.91
C THR A 201 3.13 -11.01 3.92
N ALA A 202 4.24 -10.38 4.30
CA ALA A 202 5.51 -11.07 4.48
C ALA A 202 5.40 -12.20 5.51
N LEU A 203 4.92 -11.90 6.72
CA LEU A 203 4.79 -12.88 7.80
C LEU A 203 3.83 -14.02 7.46
N GLN A 204 2.70 -13.72 6.81
CA GLN A 204 1.73 -14.72 6.36
C GLN A 204 2.28 -15.66 5.29
N ASN A 205 3.19 -15.19 4.43
CA ASN A 205 3.86 -16.03 3.43
C ASN A 205 5.03 -16.84 4.01
N GLY A 206 5.49 -16.54 5.23
CA GLY A 206 6.58 -17.26 5.89
C GLY A 206 7.93 -16.56 5.84
N TYR A 207 7.97 -15.26 5.53
CA TYR A 207 9.21 -14.49 5.61
C TYR A 207 9.66 -14.28 7.06
N THR A 208 10.97 -14.35 7.29
CA THR A 208 11.60 -13.74 8.46
C THR A 208 11.84 -12.26 8.17
N VAL A 209 11.19 -11.40 8.93
CA VAL A 209 11.31 -9.94 8.83
C VAL A 209 12.34 -9.43 9.82
N PHE A 210 13.29 -8.59 9.39
CA PHE A 210 14.35 -8.09 10.27
C PHE A 210 14.64 -6.58 10.08
N PRO A 211 15.00 -5.86 11.16
CA PRO A 211 15.49 -4.50 11.07
C PRO A 211 16.95 -4.46 10.61
N TYR A 212 17.33 -3.40 9.91
CA TYR A 212 18.74 -3.15 9.60
C TYR A 212 19.18 -1.70 9.78
N GLU A 213 18.27 -0.81 10.17
CA GLU A 213 18.57 0.60 10.41
C GLU A 213 19.71 0.79 11.41
N ARG A 214 20.46 1.89 11.27
CA ARG A 214 21.51 2.28 12.20
C ARG A 214 20.99 2.36 13.65
N THR A 215 21.84 1.95 14.58
CA THR A 215 21.65 2.08 16.02
C THR A 215 22.47 3.24 16.60
N SER A 216 23.55 3.62 15.91
CA SER A 216 24.37 4.78 16.28
C SER A 216 23.75 6.10 15.80
N ARG A 217 24.09 7.23 16.45
CA ARG A 217 23.72 8.59 15.98
C ARG A 217 24.80 9.13 15.04
N THR A 218 24.81 8.64 13.82
CA THR A 218 25.82 8.96 12.80
C THR A 218 25.28 9.85 11.67
N ASN A 219 26.19 10.41 10.87
CA ASN A 219 25.82 11.15 9.66
C ASN A 219 25.38 10.19 8.54
N GLY A 220 25.02 10.75 7.37
CA GLY A 220 24.51 9.96 6.24
C GLY A 220 25.46 8.85 5.74
N LYS A 221 26.75 9.14 5.56
CA LYS A 221 27.71 8.15 5.05
C LYS A 221 27.87 6.97 6.00
N GLU A 222 28.07 7.25 7.28
CA GLU A 222 28.23 6.24 8.32
C GLU A 222 26.94 5.44 8.52
N ARG A 223 25.76 6.04 8.29
CA ARG A 223 24.49 5.31 8.24
C ARG A 223 24.47 4.28 7.11
N GLU A 224 24.89 4.63 5.89
CA GLU A 224 24.93 3.68 4.76
C GLU A 224 25.83 2.47 5.07
N ILE A 225 26.96 2.72 5.72
CA ILE A 225 27.92 1.69 6.14
C ILE A 225 27.27 0.78 7.19
N GLU A 226 26.72 1.34 8.27
CA GLU A 226 26.14 0.55 9.36
C GLU A 226 24.92 -0.28 8.89
N GLN A 227 24.08 0.27 8.01
CA GLN A 227 22.97 -0.47 7.42
C GLN A 227 23.46 -1.68 6.63
N ALA A 228 24.46 -1.51 5.76
CA ALA A 228 25.04 -2.61 5.00
C ALA A 228 25.71 -3.67 5.90
N GLU A 229 26.42 -3.25 6.95
CA GLU A 229 27.00 -4.17 7.94
C GLU A 229 25.93 -4.98 8.68
N ASN A 230 24.82 -4.34 9.06
CA ASN A 230 23.71 -5.01 9.74
C ASN A 230 23.07 -6.06 8.84
N ILE A 231 22.84 -5.75 7.56
CA ILE A 231 22.33 -6.72 6.59
C ILE A 231 23.33 -7.86 6.40
N LYS A 232 24.62 -7.56 6.23
CA LYS A 232 25.67 -8.57 6.11
C LYS A 232 25.68 -9.54 7.29
N LYS A 233 25.56 -9.06 8.52
CA LYS A 233 25.52 -9.92 9.73
C LYS A 233 24.37 -10.93 9.69
N ILE A 234 23.25 -10.60 9.02
CA ILE A 234 22.15 -11.54 8.80
C ILE A 234 22.50 -12.53 7.69
N ILE A 235 23.03 -12.05 6.56
CA ILE A 235 23.45 -12.90 5.44
C ILE A 235 24.51 -13.92 5.86
N ASP A 236 25.51 -13.51 6.65
CA ASP A 236 26.59 -14.38 7.12
C ASP A 236 26.08 -15.55 7.97
N LYS A 237 24.94 -15.40 8.65
CA LYS A 237 24.32 -16.48 9.43
C LYS A 237 23.66 -17.51 8.53
N ASN A 238 23.05 -17.07 7.42
CA ASN A 238 22.35 -17.93 6.46
C ASN A 238 22.79 -17.61 5.01
N PRO A 239 24.02 -17.99 4.62
CA PRO A 239 24.63 -17.53 3.36
C PRO A 239 24.00 -18.11 2.09
N ASN A 240 23.14 -19.11 2.19
CA ASN A 240 22.46 -19.75 1.06
C ASN A 240 21.00 -19.30 0.89
N GLU A 241 20.50 -18.43 1.76
CA GLU A 241 19.14 -17.90 1.67
C GLU A 241 19.06 -16.68 0.74
N LYS A 242 17.85 -16.34 0.30
CA LYS A 242 17.59 -15.15 -0.51
C LYS A 242 16.91 -14.04 0.31
N TYR A 243 17.25 -12.80 -0.03
CA TYR A 243 16.93 -11.62 0.75
C TYR A 243 16.27 -10.55 -0.11
N ILE A 244 15.17 -9.99 0.39
CA ILE A 244 14.60 -8.74 -0.08
C ILE A 244 14.97 -7.66 0.92
N ILE A 245 15.52 -6.54 0.44
CA ILE A 245 15.79 -5.36 1.25
C ILE A 245 14.91 -4.22 0.74
N HIS A 246 14.03 -3.72 1.61
CA HIS A 246 13.17 -2.57 1.31
C HIS A 246 13.73 -1.33 1.99
N CYS A 247 13.94 -0.26 1.22
CA CYS A 247 14.65 0.94 1.68
C CYS A 247 14.01 2.24 1.17
N GLY A 248 14.36 3.37 1.77
CA GLY A 248 13.98 4.71 1.34
C GLY A 248 14.90 5.23 0.24
N PHE A 249 14.30 5.88 -0.76
CA PHE A 249 14.97 6.73 -1.74
C PHE A 249 16.33 6.21 -2.26
N GLY A 250 17.43 6.82 -1.83
CA GLY A 250 18.75 6.63 -2.41
C GLY A 250 19.51 5.40 -1.91
N HIS A 251 19.03 4.70 -0.87
CA HIS A 251 19.74 3.56 -0.28
C HIS A 251 19.92 2.38 -1.26
N VAL A 252 19.08 2.32 -2.30
CA VAL A 252 19.13 1.31 -3.37
C VAL A 252 20.24 1.56 -4.41
N LEU A 253 20.87 2.74 -4.41
CA LEU A 253 21.78 3.12 -5.49
C LEU A 253 23.08 2.31 -5.46
N GLU A 254 23.49 1.85 -6.64
CA GLU A 254 24.83 1.38 -6.94
C GLU A 254 25.70 2.52 -7.47
N GLY A 255 27.00 2.27 -7.61
CA GLY A 255 27.97 3.25 -8.08
C GLY A 255 28.31 4.30 -7.02
N ASP A 256 28.88 5.41 -7.49
CA ASP A 256 29.35 6.48 -6.61
C ASP A 256 28.22 7.49 -6.35
N VAL A 257 27.97 7.75 -5.06
CA VAL A 257 26.91 8.64 -4.59
C VAL A 257 27.52 9.84 -3.86
N GLN A 258 27.25 11.03 -4.38
CA GLN A 258 27.73 12.27 -3.79
C GLN A 258 27.34 12.37 -2.29
N ASN A 259 28.30 12.75 -1.44
CA ASN A 259 28.21 12.86 0.02
C ASN A 259 28.19 11.53 0.83
N TRP A 260 27.89 10.39 0.20
CA TRP A 260 27.93 9.08 0.87
C TRP A 260 29.11 8.22 0.41
N GLU A 261 29.74 8.61 -0.71
CA GLU A 261 30.62 7.80 -1.57
C GLU A 261 29.88 6.61 -2.16
N LYS A 262 29.21 5.79 -1.35
CA LYS A 262 28.30 4.74 -1.80
C LYS A 262 27.09 4.66 -0.89
N ALA A 263 25.93 4.42 -1.48
CA ALA A 263 24.72 4.08 -0.74
C ALA A 263 24.79 2.65 -0.17
N MET A 264 23.84 2.32 0.70
CA MET A 264 23.71 1.02 1.37
C MET A 264 23.82 -0.16 0.40
N ALA A 265 23.16 -0.13 -0.76
CA ALA A 265 23.24 -1.19 -1.76
C ALA A 265 24.67 -1.39 -2.29
N GLY A 266 25.35 -0.30 -2.65
CA GLY A 266 26.75 -0.33 -3.08
C GLY A 266 27.70 -0.83 -1.98
N ARG A 267 27.50 -0.41 -0.73
CA ARG A 267 28.27 -0.89 0.43
C ARG A 267 28.03 -2.37 0.71
N LEU A 268 26.78 -2.83 0.57
CA LEU A 268 26.43 -4.24 0.78
C LEU A 268 27.15 -5.14 -0.24
N TYR A 269 27.23 -4.70 -1.50
CA TYR A 269 28.05 -5.39 -2.50
C TYR A 269 29.53 -5.41 -2.12
N GLU A 270 30.11 -4.29 -1.68
CA GLU A 270 31.51 -4.24 -1.22
C GLU A 270 31.80 -5.23 -0.09
N PHE A 271 30.88 -5.34 0.87
CA PHE A 271 31.13 -6.15 2.06
C PHE A 271 30.82 -7.64 1.87
N THR A 272 29.90 -7.99 0.96
CA THR A 272 29.47 -9.39 0.76
C THR A 272 30.04 -10.02 -0.50
N GLY A 273 30.42 -9.23 -1.50
CA GLY A 273 30.73 -9.70 -2.85
C GLY A 273 29.51 -10.19 -3.64
N ILE A 274 28.30 -10.09 -3.08
CA ILE A 274 27.06 -10.54 -3.73
C ILE A 274 26.44 -9.36 -4.47
N ASN A 275 26.37 -9.43 -5.80
CA ASN A 275 25.78 -8.36 -6.60
C ASN A 275 24.24 -8.33 -6.44
N PRO A 276 23.63 -7.28 -5.84
CA PRO A 276 22.20 -7.20 -5.68
C PRO A 276 21.50 -6.88 -7.02
N LEU A 277 20.24 -7.29 -7.17
CA LEU A 277 19.34 -6.71 -8.16
C LEU A 277 18.71 -5.45 -7.58
N THR A 278 18.98 -4.28 -8.15
CA THR A 278 18.51 -2.99 -7.60
C THR A 278 17.34 -2.40 -8.40
N ILE A 279 16.29 -1.97 -7.69
CA ILE A 279 15.01 -1.56 -8.29
C ILE A 279 14.59 -0.19 -7.76
N ASN A 280 14.51 0.79 -8.66
CA ASN A 280 14.01 2.13 -8.36
C ASN A 280 12.52 2.25 -8.70
N GLN A 281 11.69 2.56 -7.72
CA GLN A 281 10.27 2.90 -7.89
C GLN A 281 10.05 4.42 -7.96
N THR A 282 10.96 5.22 -7.42
CA THR A 282 10.72 6.64 -7.12
C THR A 282 10.72 7.59 -8.33
N LYS A 283 11.49 7.30 -9.37
CA LYS A 283 11.75 8.28 -10.45
C LYS A 283 10.56 8.46 -11.40
N TYR A 284 9.87 7.37 -11.68
CA TYR A 284 8.77 7.31 -12.65
C TYR A 284 7.47 6.95 -11.91
N SER A 285 7.18 7.74 -10.89
CA SER A 285 5.93 7.71 -10.15
C SER A 285 5.19 9.02 -10.31
N GLU A 286 3.88 8.96 -10.10
CA GLU A 286 3.03 10.14 -10.15
C GLU A 286 3.44 11.20 -9.12
N ARG A 287 3.12 12.43 -9.50
CA ARG A 287 3.30 13.67 -8.75
C ARG A 287 1.92 14.26 -8.50
N SER A 288 1.84 15.33 -7.71
CA SER A 288 0.54 15.89 -7.32
C SER A 288 -0.23 16.52 -8.49
N LYS A 289 0.47 16.87 -9.57
CA LYS A 289 -0.11 17.46 -10.78
C LYS A 289 0.50 16.84 -12.05
N PRO A 290 -0.28 16.70 -13.13
CA PRO A 290 0.20 16.18 -14.41
C PRO A 290 1.48 16.85 -14.91
N GLU A 291 1.55 18.19 -14.87
CA GLU A 291 2.71 18.94 -15.34
C GLU A 291 4.00 18.70 -14.54
N LEU A 292 3.90 18.16 -13.32
CA LEU A 292 5.07 17.82 -12.50
C LEU A 292 5.55 16.39 -12.75
N ASN A 293 4.73 15.55 -13.37
CA ASN A 293 5.08 14.17 -13.69
C ASN A 293 6.30 14.09 -14.60
N ASN A 294 6.97 12.94 -14.56
CA ASN A 294 7.85 12.59 -15.67
C ASN A 294 7.00 12.50 -16.95
N PRO A 295 7.36 13.20 -18.04
CA PRO A 295 6.57 13.20 -19.29
C PRO A 295 6.35 11.81 -19.88
N LEU A 296 7.20 10.83 -19.54
CA LEU A 296 7.02 9.45 -19.97
C LEU A 296 5.77 8.79 -19.37
N LEU A 297 5.32 9.20 -18.19
CA LEU A 297 4.13 8.60 -17.58
C LEU A 297 2.87 8.87 -18.41
N GLU A 298 2.71 10.11 -18.87
CA GLU A 298 1.60 10.49 -19.76
C GLU A 298 1.77 9.86 -21.14
N ALA A 299 2.98 9.88 -21.68
CA ALA A 299 3.27 9.36 -23.02
C ALA A 299 3.02 7.85 -23.15
N LEU A 300 3.30 7.07 -22.10
CA LEU A 300 3.16 5.61 -22.12
C LEU A 300 1.75 5.14 -21.76
N ALA A 301 0.93 5.98 -21.12
CA ALA A 301 -0.45 5.70 -20.73
C ALA A 301 -0.63 4.31 -20.08
N LEU A 302 0.26 3.99 -19.13
CA LEU A 302 0.32 2.67 -18.51
C LEU A 302 -0.95 2.39 -17.68
N SER A 303 -1.42 1.14 -17.75
CA SER A 303 -2.53 0.64 -16.93
C SER A 303 -2.06 -0.16 -15.71
N GLU A 304 -0.79 -0.57 -15.68
CA GLU A 304 -0.18 -1.33 -14.59
C GLU A 304 1.32 -0.96 -14.42
N PRO A 305 1.91 -1.19 -13.24
CA PRO A 305 3.35 -1.00 -13.05
C PRO A 305 4.16 -1.77 -14.07
N SER A 306 5.02 -1.07 -14.80
CA SER A 306 5.68 -1.59 -16.00
C SER A 306 7.18 -1.30 -16.02
N ILE A 307 7.90 -2.08 -16.83
CA ILE A 307 9.32 -1.89 -17.13
C ILE A 307 9.47 -1.70 -18.64
N LEU A 308 10.35 -0.78 -19.03
CA LEU A 308 10.76 -0.58 -20.42
C LEU A 308 12.00 -1.41 -20.72
N LEU A 309 11.92 -2.27 -21.74
CA LEU A 309 13.04 -3.08 -22.23
C LEU A 309 13.52 -2.55 -23.56
N ASP A 310 14.84 -2.39 -23.73
CA ASP A 310 15.45 -2.03 -25.01
C ASP A 310 15.36 -3.18 -26.04
N GLU A 311 15.89 -2.96 -27.24
CA GLU A 311 15.94 -3.95 -28.33
C GLU A 311 16.71 -5.23 -27.97
N ASN A 312 17.59 -5.17 -26.98
CA ASN A 312 18.37 -6.31 -26.47
C ASN A 312 17.71 -6.98 -25.25
N GLY A 313 16.52 -6.53 -24.85
CA GLY A 313 15.81 -7.02 -23.67
C GLY A 313 16.35 -6.52 -22.34
N LYS A 314 17.24 -5.51 -22.34
CA LYS A 314 17.78 -4.92 -21.10
C LYS A 314 16.79 -3.88 -20.54
N PRO A 315 16.58 -3.87 -19.22
CA PRO A 315 15.66 -2.92 -18.61
C PRO A 315 16.26 -1.52 -18.59
N LEU A 316 15.39 -0.52 -18.71
CA LEU A 316 15.79 0.86 -18.48
C LEU A 316 16.25 1.01 -17.02
N LYS A 317 17.49 1.47 -16.85
CA LYS A 317 18.09 1.81 -15.57
C LYS A 317 17.59 3.16 -15.06
N TYR A 318 17.58 3.35 -13.75
CA TYR A 318 17.66 4.70 -13.20
C TYR A 318 19.13 5.09 -13.15
N THR A 319 19.47 6.30 -13.61
CA THR A 319 20.82 6.85 -13.50
C THR A 319 20.80 8.28 -12.99
N LYS A 320 21.77 8.62 -12.15
CA LYS A 320 22.03 9.97 -11.67
C LYS A 320 23.53 10.12 -11.47
N GLU A 321 24.18 10.90 -12.33
CA GLU A 321 25.64 11.04 -12.35
C GLU A 321 26.31 9.66 -12.48
N GLU A 322 27.14 9.27 -11.51
CA GLU A 322 27.85 7.98 -11.47
C GLU A 322 27.07 6.88 -10.73
N SER A 323 25.89 7.22 -10.19
CA SER A 323 25.02 6.28 -9.48
C SER A 323 23.90 5.74 -10.37
N TYR A 324 23.46 4.51 -10.10
CA TYR A 324 22.40 3.86 -10.88
C TYR A 324 21.61 2.80 -10.10
N THR A 325 20.53 2.31 -10.70
CA THR A 325 19.91 1.01 -10.36
C THR A 325 19.73 0.17 -11.62
N ASP A 326 19.60 -1.15 -11.48
CA ASP A 326 19.41 -2.06 -12.61
C ASP A 326 18.06 -1.90 -13.29
N ILE A 327 17.01 -1.64 -12.52
CA ILE A 327 15.63 -1.52 -13.02
C ILE A 327 15.01 -0.22 -12.54
N ALA A 328 14.34 0.50 -13.45
CA ALA A 328 13.39 1.55 -13.12
C ALA A 328 11.95 1.07 -13.37
N VAL A 329 11.10 1.17 -12.34
CA VAL A 329 9.67 0.84 -12.42
C VAL A 329 8.89 2.10 -12.76
N PHE A 330 8.01 1.99 -13.75
CA PHE A 330 7.07 3.04 -14.13
C PHE A 330 5.71 2.70 -13.53
N HIS A 331 5.26 3.53 -12.59
CA HIS A 331 3.94 3.37 -11.97
C HIS A 331 2.88 4.13 -12.79
N PRO A 332 1.69 3.53 -13.02
CA PRO A 332 0.61 4.21 -13.73
C PRO A 332 0.09 5.40 -12.93
N ILE A 333 -0.52 6.37 -13.62
CA ILE A 333 -1.23 7.47 -12.97
C ILE A 333 -2.43 6.91 -12.22
N THR A 334 -2.58 7.29 -10.95
CA THR A 334 -3.63 6.79 -10.08
C THR A 334 -5.00 7.31 -10.52
N ASN A 335 -5.94 6.38 -10.66
CA ASN A 335 -7.36 6.72 -10.81
C ASN A 335 -8.02 6.73 -9.44
N TYR A 336 -8.87 7.71 -9.15
CA TYR A 336 -9.60 7.77 -7.88
C TYR A 336 -11.04 7.31 -8.04
N LEU A 337 -11.46 6.41 -7.15
CA LEU A 337 -12.83 5.94 -7.02
C LEU A 337 -13.32 6.28 -5.60
N ASN A 338 -14.37 7.09 -5.49
CA ASN A 338 -14.91 7.54 -4.19
C ASN A 338 -13.82 8.15 -3.27
N ASP A 339 -12.98 9.01 -3.85
CA ASP A 339 -11.82 9.65 -3.19
C ASP A 339 -10.76 8.70 -2.63
N ARG A 340 -10.79 7.41 -3.00
CA ARG A 340 -9.74 6.45 -2.70
C ARG A 340 -8.98 6.08 -3.99
N PRO A 341 -7.64 5.95 -3.94
CA PRO A 341 -6.87 5.55 -5.10
C PRO A 341 -7.16 4.09 -5.50
N ASN A 342 -7.24 3.83 -6.80
CA ASN A 342 -7.64 2.53 -7.34
C ASN A 342 -6.68 1.39 -6.95
N TRP A 343 -5.39 1.67 -6.75
CA TRP A 343 -4.42 0.65 -6.35
C TRP A 343 -4.65 0.07 -4.95
N LEU A 344 -5.53 0.67 -4.14
CA LEU A 344 -6.01 0.06 -2.89
C LEU A 344 -6.97 -1.10 -3.12
N PHE A 345 -7.67 -1.10 -4.26
CA PHE A 345 -8.68 -2.09 -4.61
C PHE A 345 -8.09 -3.02 -5.67
N ASP A 346 -7.82 -4.25 -5.30
CA ASP A 346 -7.35 -5.29 -6.21
C ASP A 346 -8.19 -6.57 -6.03
N SER A 347 -7.70 -7.72 -6.48
CA SER A 347 -8.42 -8.99 -6.34
C SER A 347 -8.71 -9.34 -4.88
N ASP A 348 -7.90 -8.84 -3.94
CA ASP A 348 -7.96 -9.22 -2.53
C ASP A 348 -8.72 -8.18 -1.72
N ASN A 349 -8.46 -6.89 -1.95
CA ASN A 349 -9.10 -5.78 -1.24
C ASN A 349 -10.42 -5.34 -1.89
N LYS A 350 -11.52 -5.44 -1.14
CA LYS A 350 -12.86 -5.01 -1.55
C LYS A 350 -13.17 -3.62 -1.03
N GLU A 351 -13.97 -2.87 -1.79
CA GLU A 351 -14.54 -1.61 -1.35
C GLU A 351 -15.66 -1.84 -0.33
N ILE A 352 -15.47 -1.35 0.90
CA ILE A 352 -16.43 -1.51 1.99
C ILE A 352 -16.96 -0.14 2.42
N LYS A 353 -18.25 0.07 2.17
CA LYS A 353 -18.95 1.32 2.50
C LYS A 353 -19.26 1.41 3.99
N ILE A 354 -18.88 2.52 4.60
CA ILE A 354 -19.11 2.86 6.00
C ILE A 354 -20.08 4.04 6.06
N ASP A 355 -21.31 3.76 6.50
CA ASP A 355 -22.36 4.77 6.70
C ASP A 355 -22.53 5.03 8.20
N LEU A 356 -22.17 6.24 8.64
CA LEU A 356 -22.21 6.66 10.05
C LEU A 356 -23.35 7.64 10.35
N LYS A 357 -24.33 7.79 9.45
CA LYS A 357 -25.41 8.79 9.60
C LYS A 357 -26.25 8.62 10.88
N ASP A 358 -26.32 7.42 11.44
CA ASP A 358 -27.11 7.13 12.64
C ASP A 358 -26.26 7.13 13.91
N VAL A 359 -24.94 7.37 13.78
CA VAL A 359 -24.00 7.36 14.91
C VAL A 359 -24.04 8.71 15.61
N ASN A 360 -24.14 8.67 16.94
CA ASN A 360 -24.08 9.86 17.79
C ASN A 360 -22.62 10.19 18.14
N ILE A 361 -21.89 10.77 17.18
CA ILE A 361 -20.52 11.26 17.34
C ILE A 361 -20.35 12.58 16.56
N SER A 362 -19.55 13.50 17.07
CA SER A 362 -19.22 14.73 16.33
C SER A 362 -18.15 14.44 15.28
N PHE A 363 -18.30 15.09 14.13
CA PHE A 363 -17.40 15.00 12.98
C PHE A 363 -16.41 16.19 12.96
N PRO A 364 -15.25 16.07 12.30
CA PRO A 364 -14.77 14.91 11.53
C PRO A 364 -14.45 13.70 12.42
N VAL A 365 -14.50 12.51 11.83
CA VAL A 365 -14.11 11.25 12.48
C VAL A 365 -13.07 10.51 11.65
N MET A 366 -12.15 9.84 12.33
CA MET A 366 -11.31 8.81 11.74
C MET A 366 -11.98 7.45 11.89
N VAL A 367 -11.92 6.65 10.84
CA VAL A 367 -12.35 5.25 10.83
C VAL A 367 -11.12 4.39 10.58
N LEU A 368 -10.78 3.55 11.56
CA LEU A 368 -9.61 2.68 11.54
C LEU A 368 -10.07 1.23 11.55
N ALA A 369 -9.55 0.42 10.63
CA ALA A 369 -9.89 -1.00 10.53
C ALA A 369 -8.76 -1.88 11.05
N TYR A 370 -9.04 -2.73 12.02
CA TYR A 370 -8.10 -3.69 12.59
C TYR A 370 -8.60 -5.11 12.35
N PHE A 371 -7.72 -6.08 12.09
CA PHE A 371 -8.12 -7.48 12.11
C PHE A 371 -8.60 -7.85 13.52
N LYS A 372 -9.63 -8.68 13.62
CA LYS A 372 -10.31 -8.98 14.90
C LYS A 372 -9.40 -9.66 15.93
N ASP A 373 -8.40 -10.39 15.48
CA ASP A 373 -7.42 -11.13 16.28
C ASP A 373 -6.19 -10.30 16.67
N GLU A 374 -6.10 -9.05 16.20
CA GLU A 374 -5.03 -8.12 16.58
C GLU A 374 -5.44 -7.23 17.76
N ASP A 375 -4.48 -6.91 18.63
CA ASP A 375 -4.69 -5.95 19.72
C ASP A 375 -4.91 -4.54 19.15
N THR A 376 -6.17 -4.12 19.08
CA THR A 376 -6.58 -2.82 18.51
C THR A 376 -5.96 -1.61 19.21
N THR A 377 -5.44 -1.76 20.43
CA THR A 377 -4.79 -0.66 21.17
C THR A 377 -3.34 -0.44 20.75
N LYS A 378 -2.71 -1.42 20.09
CA LYS A 378 -1.30 -1.40 19.71
C LYS A 378 -1.05 -1.65 18.24
N ALA A 379 -1.92 -2.40 17.57
CA ALA A 379 -1.74 -2.77 16.18
C ALA A 379 -1.71 -1.54 15.26
N VAL A 380 -1.08 -1.69 14.10
CA VAL A 380 -1.25 -0.78 12.97
C VAL A 380 -2.55 -1.18 12.24
N PRO A 381 -3.53 -0.31 11.96
CA PRO A 381 -4.71 -0.69 11.21
C PRO A 381 -4.38 -1.11 9.77
N THR A 382 -5.23 -1.91 9.14
CA THR A 382 -5.07 -2.30 7.71
C THR A 382 -5.52 -1.21 6.75
N ASP A 383 -6.40 -0.32 7.18
CA ASP A 383 -6.85 0.84 6.42
C ASP A 383 -7.40 1.92 7.35
N ILE A 384 -7.26 3.17 6.93
CA ILE A 384 -7.72 4.36 7.63
C ILE A 384 -8.39 5.28 6.62
N ILE A 385 -9.48 5.92 7.05
CA ILE A 385 -10.10 7.06 6.36
C ILE A 385 -10.52 8.14 7.34
N GLU A 386 -10.55 9.38 6.87
CA GLU A 386 -11.20 10.49 7.57
C GLU A 386 -12.54 10.82 6.89
N ILE A 387 -13.61 10.89 7.67
CA ILE A 387 -14.95 11.28 7.20
C ILE A 387 -15.26 12.66 7.77
N GLN A 388 -15.46 13.63 6.88
CA GLN A 388 -15.57 15.04 7.25
C GLN A 388 -16.91 15.42 7.88
N ASN A 389 -18.00 14.77 7.47
CA ASN A 389 -19.34 15.11 7.95
C ASN A 389 -20.25 13.88 7.97
N LYS A 390 -21.34 13.99 8.72
CA LYS A 390 -22.27 12.90 9.03
C LYS A 390 -23.02 12.31 7.83
N ASN A 391 -23.09 13.03 6.71
CA ASN A 391 -23.78 12.60 5.51
C ASN A 391 -22.83 11.98 4.46
N ALA A 392 -21.52 12.07 4.67
CA ALA A 392 -20.54 11.46 3.78
C ALA A 392 -20.42 9.95 4.05
N LEU A 393 -20.25 9.18 2.98
CA LEU A 393 -19.93 7.77 3.07
C LEU A 393 -18.41 7.60 3.15
N GLY A 394 -17.97 6.76 4.07
CA GLY A 394 -16.59 6.28 4.10
C GLY A 394 -16.42 5.06 3.19
N HIS A 395 -15.24 4.89 2.61
CA HIS A 395 -14.93 3.78 1.72
C HIS A 395 -13.62 3.15 2.18
N LEU A 396 -13.67 2.02 2.88
CA LEU A 396 -12.47 1.27 3.28
C LEU A 396 -12.07 0.26 2.19
N ALA A 397 -10.79 -0.05 2.10
CA ALA A 397 -10.22 -1.12 1.27
C ALA A 397 -9.78 -2.28 2.16
N LEU A 398 -10.60 -3.33 2.23
CA LEU A 398 -10.41 -4.45 3.17
C LEU A 398 -10.39 -5.80 2.45
N LYS A 399 -9.47 -6.68 2.83
CA LYS A 399 -9.48 -8.09 2.42
C LYS A 399 -10.68 -8.82 3.04
N SER A 400 -10.93 -10.04 2.57
CA SER A 400 -11.92 -10.91 3.23
C SER A 400 -11.43 -11.24 4.64
N GLY A 401 -12.31 -11.11 5.63
CA GLY A 401 -11.90 -11.22 7.04
C GLY A 401 -12.93 -10.68 8.02
N THR A 402 -12.59 -10.75 9.31
CA THR A 402 -13.37 -10.11 10.37
C THR A 402 -12.55 -9.01 11.00
N TYR A 403 -13.16 -7.85 11.15
CA TYR A 403 -12.50 -6.63 11.58
C TYR A 403 -13.18 -6.04 12.80
N VAL A 404 -12.39 -5.38 13.64
CA VAL A 404 -12.87 -4.37 14.57
C VAL A 404 -12.67 -3.01 13.92
N ILE A 405 -13.77 -2.30 13.69
CA ILE A 405 -13.76 -0.95 13.17
C ILE A 405 -13.84 0.01 14.34
N VAL A 406 -12.84 0.88 14.47
CA VAL A 406 -12.82 1.97 15.45
C VAL A 406 -13.21 3.26 14.74
N VAL A 407 -14.15 4.00 15.32
CA VAL A 407 -14.57 5.34 14.90
C VAL A 407 -14.22 6.29 16.04
N THR A 408 -13.32 7.24 15.79
CA THR A 408 -12.85 8.19 16.80
C THR A 408 -12.90 9.62 16.28
N ASN A 409 -13.14 10.58 17.17
CA ASN A 409 -13.14 12.01 16.83
C ASN A 409 -12.03 12.74 17.60
N LYS A 410 -11.81 14.01 17.24
CA LYS A 410 -10.83 14.88 17.92
C LYS A 410 -11.07 15.07 19.43
N MET A 411 -12.31 14.88 19.89
CA MET A 411 -12.66 14.97 21.31
C MET A 411 -12.36 13.67 22.09
N ARG A 412 -11.64 12.72 21.47
CA ARG A 412 -11.31 11.39 22.01
C ARG A 412 -12.53 10.56 22.38
N ARG A 413 -13.68 10.85 21.79
CA ARG A 413 -14.84 9.97 21.87
C ARG A 413 -14.66 8.87 20.83
N SER A 414 -14.58 7.63 21.30
CA SER A 414 -14.31 6.48 20.44
C SER A 414 -15.39 5.41 20.58
N LEU A 415 -15.80 4.88 19.44
CA LEU A 415 -16.76 3.79 19.31
C LEU A 415 -16.09 2.66 18.53
N LYS A 416 -16.50 1.42 18.77
CA LYS A 416 -16.15 0.30 17.89
C LYS A 416 -17.36 -0.54 17.50
N PHE A 417 -17.24 -1.23 16.38
CA PHE A 417 -18.16 -2.29 15.97
C PHE A 417 -17.41 -3.37 15.19
N GLU A 418 -17.98 -4.58 15.13
CA GLU A 418 -17.42 -5.65 14.32
C GLU A 418 -17.96 -5.59 12.88
N LEU A 419 -17.08 -5.86 11.92
CA LEU A 419 -17.41 -5.88 10.50
C LEU A 419 -16.86 -7.16 9.86
N LYS A 420 -17.73 -7.93 9.20
CA LYS A 420 -17.32 -9.11 8.44
C LYS A 420 -17.33 -8.80 6.95
N VAL A 421 -16.17 -8.95 6.32
CA VAL A 421 -15.99 -8.84 4.87
C VAL A 421 -15.96 -10.25 4.31
N LYS A 422 -16.90 -10.54 3.41
CA LYS A 422 -17.00 -11.82 2.71
C LYS A 422 -16.20 -11.77 1.43
#